data_AF-A0A2W0A395-F1
#
_entry.id   AF-A0A2W0A395-F1
#
_cell.length_a   1.000
_cell.length_b   1.000
_cell.length_c   1.000
_cell.angle_alpha   90.00
_cell.angle_beta   90.00
_cell.angle_gamma   90.00
#
_symmetry.space_group_name_H-M   'P 1'
#
loop_
_entity.id
_entity.type
_entity.pdbx_description
1 polymer ?
#
loop_
_entity_poly.entity_id
_entity_poly.type
_entity_poly.pdbx_seq_one_letter_code
_entity_poly.pdbx_strand_id
1 'polypeptide(L)'
;MDFDYDGLQDTYCSSQTQTERQRKCGSRVNTPMHFDQFAADYKQVLDKNVALSGEDSEYFAEYKARYLARRLSPDFTGKILDFGCGVGLLSRSLKKNLPAAKLDGYQLY
;
A
#
# COMPACT_ATOMS: atom_id res chain seq x y z
N MET A 1 27.03 33.54 -5.24
CA MET A 1 27.55 33.43 -3.86
C MET A 1 26.78 32.30 -3.23
N ASP A 2 27.31 31.11 -3.47
CA ASP A 2 26.75 29.82 -3.09
C ASP A 2 27.25 29.48 -1.68
N PHE A 3 26.40 28.84 -0.88
CA PHE A 3 26.72 28.47 0.50
C PHE A 3 26.76 26.93 0.60
N ASP A 4 27.97 26.39 0.78
CA ASP A 4 28.27 24.97 0.92
C ASP A 4 27.83 24.41 2.29
N TYR A 5 27.29 23.18 2.30
CA TYR A 5 26.84 22.48 3.52
C TYR A 5 27.25 20.99 3.49
N ASP A 6 28.55 20.71 3.57
CA ASP A 6 29.10 19.34 3.46
C ASP A 6 29.99 18.91 4.65
N GLY A 7 29.87 19.57 5.81
CA GLY A 7 30.88 19.47 6.89
C GLY A 7 30.53 18.72 8.17
N LEU A 8 29.38 18.03 8.30
CA LEU A 8 28.88 17.62 9.64
C LEU A 8 28.49 16.14 9.83
N GLN A 9 28.85 15.21 8.94
CA GLN A 9 28.51 13.78 9.11
C GLN A 9 29.64 12.87 9.60
N ASP A 10 30.89 13.34 9.69
CA ASP A 10 32.05 12.45 9.87
C ASP A 10 32.44 12.11 11.31
N THR A 11 31.79 12.66 12.34
CA THR A 11 32.25 12.49 13.74
C THR A 11 31.39 11.58 14.63
N TYR A 12 30.32 10.97 14.12
CA TYR A 12 29.45 10.08 14.92
C TYR A 12 29.77 8.57 14.79
N CYS A 13 30.77 8.18 14.01
CA CYS A 13 31.07 6.78 13.68
C CYS A 13 32.28 6.19 14.41
N SER A 14 32.51 6.55 15.68
CA SER A 14 33.71 6.11 16.42
C SER A 14 33.47 5.74 17.89
N SER A 15 32.33 5.13 18.23
CA SER A 15 32.14 4.66 19.61
C SER A 15 31.08 3.56 19.85
N GLN A 16 31.04 2.48 19.05
CA GLN A 16 30.28 1.28 19.46
C GLN A 16 31.08 -0.03 19.32
N THR A 17 30.90 -0.88 20.33
CA THR A 17 31.76 -1.99 20.77
C THR A 17 31.44 -3.32 20.08
N GLN A 18 32.32 -4.31 20.23
CA GLN A 18 32.49 -5.50 19.37
C GLN A 18 31.33 -6.53 19.30
N THR A 19 30.18 -6.29 19.93
CA THR A 19 29.02 -7.21 19.91
C THR A 19 28.17 -7.07 18.63
N GLU A 20 28.38 -6.04 17.81
CA GLU A 20 27.58 -5.80 16.57
C GLU A 20 28.12 -6.48 15.30
N ARG A 21 29.16 -7.32 15.42
CA ARG A 21 29.90 -7.89 14.27
C ARG A 21 29.17 -9.01 13.51
N GLN A 22 27.96 -9.43 13.93
CA GLN A 22 27.21 -10.51 13.28
C GLN A 22 25.98 -10.07 12.46
N ARG A 23 25.79 -8.77 12.20
CA ARG A 23 24.71 -8.26 11.32
C ARG A 23 25.17 -7.75 9.95
N LYS A 24 26.40 -8.07 9.53
CA LYS A 24 27.01 -7.51 8.31
C LYS A 24 27.21 -8.54 7.20
N CYS A 25 26.15 -9.29 6.88
CA CYS A 25 25.97 -9.92 5.57
C CYS A 25 24.47 -10.03 5.32
N GLY A 26 23.93 -9.03 4.64
CA GLY A 26 22.51 -8.86 4.36
C GLY A 26 22.37 -7.57 3.60
N SER A 27 22.83 -7.58 2.35
CA SER A 27 22.70 -6.48 1.40
C SER A 27 21.26 -5.97 1.43
N ARG A 28 21.10 -4.67 1.71
CA ARG A 28 19.85 -3.97 1.43
C ARG A 28 19.56 -4.16 -0.06
N VAL A 29 18.60 -5.01 -0.37
CA VAL A 29 17.96 -5.03 -1.68
C VAL A 29 17.19 -3.72 -1.77
N ASN A 30 17.86 -2.68 -2.25
CA ASN A 30 17.24 -1.42 -2.64
C ASN A 30 16.74 -1.62 -4.06
N THR A 31 15.81 -2.56 -4.26
CA THR A 31 15.05 -2.62 -5.51
C THR A 31 14.01 -1.53 -5.40
N PRO A 32 14.11 -0.40 -6.15
CA PRO A 32 12.99 0.50 -6.26
C PRO A 32 11.82 -0.34 -6.78
N MET A 33 10.76 -0.49 -5.98
CA MET A 33 9.52 -1.07 -6.51
C MET A 33 9.11 -0.16 -7.66
N HIS A 34 9.24 -0.66 -8.87
CA HIS A 34 9.09 0.10 -10.10
C HIS A 34 7.61 0.36 -10.43
N PHE A 35 6.82 0.81 -9.45
CA PHE A 35 5.42 1.20 -9.65
C PHE A 35 5.29 2.22 -10.79
N ASP A 36 6.23 3.17 -10.89
CA ASP A 36 6.24 4.18 -11.95
C ASP A 36 6.50 3.62 -13.36
N GLN A 37 7.30 2.56 -13.48
CA GLN A 37 7.54 1.92 -14.79
C GLN A 37 6.30 1.18 -15.29
N PHE A 38 5.50 0.64 -14.36
CA PHE A 38 4.25 -0.02 -14.72
C PHE A 38 3.09 0.96 -14.83
N ALA A 39 3.14 2.15 -14.24
CA ALA A 39 2.02 3.11 -14.22
C ALA A 39 1.54 3.52 -15.62
N ALA A 40 2.48 3.72 -16.56
CA ALA A 40 2.17 4.13 -17.93
C ALA A 40 1.30 3.09 -18.67
N ASP A 41 1.60 1.81 -18.47
CA ASP A 41 0.93 0.69 -19.13
C ASP A 41 -0.14 0.04 -18.25
N TYR A 42 -0.11 0.29 -16.93
CA TYR A 42 -1.02 -0.29 -15.95
C TYR A 42 -2.45 0.06 -16.27
N LYS A 43 -2.72 1.32 -16.64
CA LYS A 43 -4.06 1.73 -17.06
C LYS A 43 -4.52 0.95 -18.30
N GLN A 44 -3.67 0.80 -19.30
CA GLN A 44 -4.03 0.10 -20.55
C GLN A 44 -4.18 -1.42 -20.35
N VAL A 45 -3.33 -2.02 -19.53
CA VAL A 45 -3.42 -3.43 -19.13
C VAL A 45 -4.64 -3.65 -18.25
N LEU A 46 -4.93 -2.75 -17.31
CA LEU A 46 -6.13 -2.81 -16.47
C LEU A 46 -7.38 -2.65 -17.33
N ASP A 47 -7.44 -1.64 -18.20
CA ASP A 47 -8.56 -1.41 -19.11
C ASP A 47 -8.76 -2.60 -20.06
N LYS A 48 -7.68 -3.19 -20.60
CA LYS A 48 -7.75 -4.43 -21.40
C LYS A 48 -8.25 -5.61 -20.59
N ASN A 49 -7.77 -5.81 -19.36
CA ASN A 49 -8.19 -6.94 -18.53
C ASN A 49 -9.63 -6.78 -18.06
N VAL A 50 -10.07 -5.58 -17.69
CA VAL A 50 -11.47 -5.25 -17.34
C VAL A 50 -12.37 -5.47 -18.56
N ALA A 51 -11.95 -5.01 -19.75
CA ALA A 51 -12.73 -5.17 -20.98
C ALA A 51 -12.76 -6.60 -21.51
N LEU A 52 -11.68 -7.38 -21.35
CA LEU A 52 -11.58 -8.77 -21.79
C LEU A 52 -12.17 -9.78 -20.79
N SER A 53 -12.23 -9.46 -19.49
CA SER A 53 -12.79 -10.35 -18.47
C SER A 53 -14.32 -10.34 -18.42
N GLY A 54 -14.95 -9.25 -18.89
CA GLY A 54 -16.39 -9.03 -18.73
C GLY A 54 -16.81 -8.76 -17.28
N GLU A 55 -15.84 -8.48 -16.40
CA GLU A 55 -16.10 -8.29 -14.98
C GLU A 55 -16.33 -6.82 -14.65
N ASP A 56 -17.39 -6.57 -13.86
CA ASP A 56 -17.86 -5.24 -13.53
C ASP A 56 -17.04 -4.58 -12.40
N SER A 57 -17.38 -3.35 -12.05
CA SER A 57 -16.67 -2.62 -10.99
C SER A 57 -16.84 -3.30 -9.62
N GLU A 58 -17.89 -4.08 -9.46
CA GLU A 58 -18.25 -4.87 -8.30
C GLU A 58 -17.28 -6.04 -8.10
N TYR A 59 -16.82 -6.68 -9.19
CA TYR A 59 -15.78 -7.71 -9.10
C TYR A 59 -14.51 -7.17 -8.44
N PHE A 60 -14.02 -6.02 -8.91
CA PHE A 60 -12.80 -5.43 -8.36
C PHE A 60 -12.97 -4.94 -6.92
N ALA A 61 -14.16 -4.43 -6.59
CA ALA A 61 -14.51 -4.08 -5.21
C ALA A 61 -14.48 -5.31 -4.29
N GLU A 62 -15.10 -6.42 -4.71
CA GLU A 62 -15.11 -7.68 -3.96
C GLU A 62 -13.72 -8.29 -3.83
N TYR A 63 -12.92 -8.25 -4.90
CA TYR A 63 -11.54 -8.75 -4.89
C TYR A 63 -10.69 -8.02 -3.85
N LYS A 64 -10.76 -6.68 -3.79
CA LYS A 64 -10.06 -5.86 -2.79
C LYS A 64 -10.53 -6.16 -1.37
N ALA A 65 -11.85 -6.27 -1.16
CA ALA A 65 -12.40 -6.58 0.16
C ALA A 65 -11.98 -7.98 0.66
N ARG A 66 -12.02 -9.00 -0.19
CA ARG A 66 -11.53 -10.35 0.12
C ARG A 66 -10.04 -10.39 0.36
N TYR A 67 -9.26 -9.57 -0.33
CA TYR A 67 -7.84 -9.42 -0.03
C TYR A 67 -7.64 -8.84 1.38
N LEU A 68 -8.34 -7.76 1.74
CA LEU A 68 -8.30 -7.19 3.08
C LEU A 68 -8.72 -8.20 4.15
N ALA A 69 -9.81 -8.95 3.96
CA ALA A 69 -10.29 -9.96 4.91
C ALA A 69 -9.35 -11.16 5.11
N ARG A 70 -8.44 -11.42 4.16
CA ARG A 70 -7.35 -12.40 4.36
C ARG A 70 -6.20 -11.83 5.17
N ARG A 71 -6.02 -10.51 5.16
CA ARG A 71 -4.93 -9.81 5.87
C ARG A 71 -5.34 -9.37 7.26
N LEU A 72 -6.59 -8.97 7.41
CA LEU A 72 -7.29 -8.56 8.61
C LEU A 72 -8.32 -9.66 8.86
N SER A 73 -8.19 -10.42 9.94
CA SER A 73 -9.11 -11.52 10.26
C SER A 73 -10.58 -11.15 9.97
N PRO A 74 -11.46 -12.10 9.54
CA PRO A 74 -12.89 -11.84 9.39
C PRO A 74 -13.56 -11.19 10.62
N ASP A 75 -13.00 -11.46 11.81
CA ASP A 75 -13.44 -10.92 13.10
C ASP A 75 -12.83 -9.54 13.45
N PHE A 76 -12.18 -8.88 12.48
CA PHE A 76 -11.58 -7.57 12.69
C PHE A 76 -12.63 -6.53 13.08
N THR A 77 -12.46 -5.93 14.25
CA THR A 77 -13.36 -4.92 14.85
C THR A 77 -12.83 -3.48 14.74
N GLY A 78 -11.74 -3.28 14.01
CA GLY A 78 -11.14 -1.96 13.86
C GLY A 78 -11.93 -1.03 12.94
N LYS A 79 -11.37 0.16 12.71
CA LYS A 79 -11.96 1.20 11.87
C LYS A 79 -11.35 1.19 10.47
N ILE A 80 -12.19 1.29 9.45
CA ILE A 80 -11.81 1.37 8.03
C ILE A 80 -12.41 2.65 7.46
N LEU A 81 -11.60 3.41 6.72
CA LEU A 81 -12.03 4.61 6.02
C LEU A 81 -11.90 4.39 4.51
N ASP A 82 -13.02 4.40 3.81
CA ASP A 82 -13.11 4.33 2.35
C ASP A 82 -13.07 5.75 1.77
N PHE A 83 -11.85 6.23 1.48
CA PHE A 83 -11.65 7.53 0.83
C PHE A 83 -11.96 7.44 -0.66
N GLY A 84 -12.74 8.40 -1.17
CA GLY A 84 -13.22 8.36 -2.55
C GLY A 84 -14.24 7.24 -2.75
N CYS A 85 -15.11 7.01 -1.76
CA CYS A 85 -16.04 5.88 -1.75
C CYS A 85 -17.02 5.87 -2.96
N GLY A 86 -17.24 7.03 -3.60
CA GLY A 86 -18.10 7.16 -4.77
C GLY A 86 -19.50 6.59 -4.50
N VAL A 87 -19.98 5.73 -5.40
CA VAL A 87 -21.27 5.03 -5.25
C VAL A 87 -21.24 3.90 -4.18
N GLY A 88 -20.10 3.66 -3.53
CA GLY A 88 -19.98 2.78 -2.37
C GLY A 88 -19.77 1.29 -2.69
N LEU A 89 -19.27 0.93 -3.88
CA LEU A 89 -19.03 -0.47 -4.25
C LEU A 89 -18.04 -1.16 -3.31
N LEU A 90 -16.89 -0.52 -3.07
CA LEU A 90 -15.86 -1.04 -2.17
C LEU A 90 -16.39 -1.10 -0.73
N SER A 91 -17.03 -0.03 -0.26
CA SER A 91 -17.68 0.02 1.04
C SER A 91 -18.64 -1.16 1.28
N ARG A 92 -19.49 -1.48 0.29
CA ARG A 92 -20.43 -2.61 0.38
C ARG A 92 -19.70 -3.95 0.49
N SER A 93 -18.70 -4.18 -0.37
CA SER A 93 -17.89 -5.40 -0.33
C SER A 93 -17.08 -5.54 0.95
N LEU A 94 -16.54 -4.44 1.49
CA LEU A 94 -15.88 -4.40 2.79
C LEU A 94 -16.82 -4.81 3.91
N LYS A 95 -18.05 -4.28 3.94
CA LYS A 95 -19.01 -4.63 4.99
C LYS A 95 -19.45 -6.08 4.94
N LYS A 96 -19.52 -6.68 3.75
CA LYS A 96 -19.79 -8.11 3.56
C LYS A 96 -18.66 -9.00 4.08
N ASN A 97 -17.40 -8.62 3.82
CA ASN A 97 -16.24 -9.46 4.12
C ASN A 97 -15.62 -9.21 5.52
N LEU A 98 -15.85 -8.02 6.10
CA LEU A 98 -15.39 -7.59 7.43
C LEU A 98 -16.57 -7.03 8.22
N PRO A 99 -17.57 -7.87 8.57
CA PRO A 99 -18.84 -7.39 9.13
C PRO A 99 -18.70 -6.71 10.48
N ALA A 100 -17.70 -7.12 11.29
CA ALA A 100 -17.42 -6.56 12.60
C ALA A 100 -16.68 -5.22 12.55
N ALA A 101 -16.12 -4.84 11.40
CA ALA A 101 -15.39 -3.59 11.26
C ALA A 101 -16.35 -2.39 11.26
N LYS A 102 -15.89 -1.29 11.86
CA LYS A 102 -16.52 0.02 11.70
C LYS A 102 -16.03 0.63 10.39
N LEU A 103 -16.95 0.93 9.48
CA LEU A 103 -16.65 1.45 8.15
C LEU A 103 -17.23 2.85 8.02
N ASP A 104 -16.36 3.81 7.70
CA ASP A 104 -16.73 5.19 7.37
C ASP A 104 -16.33 5.45 5.89
N GLY A 105 -17.11 6.22 5.15
CA GLY A 105 -16.84 6.59 3.76
C GLY A 105 -16.77 8.10 3.61
N TYR A 106 -15.81 8.61 2.82
CA TYR A 106 -15.65 10.04 2.61
C TYR A 106 -15.36 10.37 1.15
N GLN A 107 -16.07 11.36 0.60
CA GLN A 107 -15.87 11.86 -0.76
C GLN A 107 -15.65 13.38 -0.71
N LEU A 108 -14.57 13.84 -1.36
CA LEU A 108 -14.35 15.26 -1.64
C LEU A 108 -15.09 15.60 -2.94
N TYR A 109 -15.88 16.67 -2.89
CA TYR A 109 -16.67 17.19 -4.02
C TYR A 109 -15.78 17.78 -5.11
#